data_AF-A0A3S5JXA0-F1
#
_entry.id   AF-A0A3S5JXA0-F1
#
_cell.length_a   1.000
_cell.length_b   1.000
_cell.length_c   1.000
_cell.angle_alpha   90.00
_cell.angle_beta   90.00
_cell.angle_gamma   90.00
#
_symmetry.space_group_name_H-M   'P 1'
#
loop_
_entity.id
_entity.type
_entity.pdbx_description
1 polymer ?
#
loop_
_entity_poly.entity_id
_entity_poly.type
_entity_poly.pdbx_seq_one_letter_code
_entity_poly.pdbx_strand_id
1 'polypeptide(L)'
;MADIFDEINEELKQDRMTALWQRYGKYVIAFVIAVVAGVSLTQGYSYYTQKRDARSADLFFNAILSDDVSVTLEAAKEELSGGYVLLAEFRLAAALAENDQATEAEQHYLSIAARDDIQQIYRDIALLLSIMQAPESTQLSDLQTRLDPLIASVSPLKGLALEQAAALDVRRGNKAAAIKKLNELVALTDIPASLRQRAAQILTVLDNS
;
A
#
# COMPACT_ATOMS: atom_id res chain seq x y z
N MET A 1 8.73 -76.90 -8.85
CA MET A 1 7.63 -77.17 -9.79
C MET A 1 6.43 -76.30 -9.43
N ALA A 2 6.60 -74.99 -9.60
CA ALA A 2 5.57 -73.96 -9.47
C ALA A 2 5.84 -72.91 -10.56
N ASP A 3 6.12 -73.36 -11.79
CA ASP A 3 6.61 -72.46 -12.85
C ASP A 3 5.51 -72.11 -13.86
N ILE A 4 4.77 -73.08 -14.37
CA ILE A 4 3.90 -72.83 -15.55
C ILE A 4 2.60 -72.06 -15.22
N PHE A 5 2.01 -72.23 -14.02
CA PHE A 5 0.76 -71.55 -13.69
C PHE A 5 0.94 -70.11 -13.18
N ASP A 6 2.09 -69.79 -12.59
CA ASP A 6 2.45 -68.40 -12.27
C ASP A 6 2.85 -67.67 -13.57
N GLU A 7 3.62 -68.30 -14.46
CA GLU A 7 4.07 -67.73 -15.73
C GLU A 7 2.88 -67.44 -16.70
N ILE A 8 1.85 -68.29 -16.75
CA ILE A 8 0.63 -68.05 -17.55
C ILE A 8 -0.23 -66.91 -16.96
N ASN A 9 -0.33 -66.80 -15.62
CA ASN A 9 -1.03 -65.68 -14.99
C ASN A 9 -0.27 -64.36 -15.17
N GLU A 10 1.06 -64.43 -15.25
CA GLU A 10 1.94 -63.31 -15.47
C GLU A 10 1.81 -62.76 -16.90
N GLU A 11 1.76 -63.63 -17.92
CA GLU A 11 1.46 -63.25 -19.32
C GLU A 11 0.07 -62.60 -19.47
N LEU A 12 -0.98 -63.19 -18.87
CA LEU A 12 -2.35 -62.64 -18.94
C LEU A 12 -2.49 -61.29 -18.23
N LYS A 13 -1.72 -61.07 -17.15
CA LYS A 13 -1.68 -59.79 -16.44
C LYS A 13 -0.93 -58.74 -17.25
N GLN A 14 0.14 -59.14 -17.92
CA GLN A 14 0.91 -58.28 -18.81
C GLN A 14 0.09 -57.85 -20.02
N ASP A 15 -0.67 -58.75 -20.66
CA ASP A 15 -1.54 -58.41 -21.79
C ASP A 15 -2.68 -57.46 -21.42
N ARG A 16 -3.32 -57.67 -20.26
CA ARG A 16 -4.37 -56.74 -19.76
C ARG A 16 -3.80 -55.36 -19.45
N MET A 17 -2.61 -55.30 -18.86
CA MET A 17 -1.94 -54.05 -18.53
C MET A 17 -1.49 -53.32 -19.81
N THR A 18 -1.04 -54.06 -20.82
CA THR A 18 -0.68 -53.55 -22.15
C THR A 18 -1.91 -53.02 -22.90
N ALA A 19 -3.04 -53.72 -22.87
CA ALA A 19 -4.29 -53.28 -23.49
C ALA A 19 -4.85 -52.01 -22.82
N LEU A 20 -4.77 -51.92 -21.49
CA LEU A 20 -5.13 -50.69 -20.76
C LEU A 20 -4.21 -49.53 -21.11
N TRP A 21 -2.90 -49.77 -21.23
CA TRP A 21 -1.93 -48.75 -21.64
C TRP A 21 -2.14 -48.29 -23.10
N GLN A 22 -2.41 -49.19 -24.04
CA GLN A 22 -2.71 -48.81 -25.41
C GLN A 22 -3.99 -47.96 -25.52
N ARG A 23 -4.99 -48.23 -24.67
CA ARG A 23 -6.26 -47.48 -24.67
C ARG A 23 -6.17 -46.15 -23.93
N TYR A 24 -5.54 -46.12 -22.76
CA TYR A 24 -5.53 -44.95 -21.86
C TYR A 24 -4.18 -44.21 -21.78
N GLY A 25 -3.09 -44.80 -22.23
CA GLY A 25 -1.73 -44.24 -22.14
C GLY A 25 -1.62 -42.85 -22.78
N LYS A 26 -2.31 -42.60 -23.90
CA LYS A 26 -2.36 -41.26 -24.52
C LYS A 26 -2.99 -40.20 -23.61
N TYR A 27 -4.01 -40.56 -22.82
CA TYR A 27 -4.65 -39.63 -21.88
C TYR A 27 -3.79 -39.41 -20.64
N VAL A 28 -3.12 -40.45 -20.15
CA VAL A 28 -2.14 -40.33 -19.05
C VAL A 28 -0.98 -39.44 -19.46
N ILE A 29 -0.42 -39.64 -20.66
CA ILE A 29 0.65 -38.79 -21.21
C ILE A 29 0.17 -37.35 -21.39
N ALA A 30 -1.00 -37.14 -21.98
CA ALA A 30 -1.57 -35.79 -22.15
C ALA A 30 -1.80 -35.09 -20.80
N PHE A 31 -2.27 -35.82 -19.78
CA PHE A 31 -2.44 -35.30 -18.43
C PHE A 31 -1.10 -34.90 -17.81
N VAL A 32 -0.07 -35.74 -17.90
CA VAL A 32 1.28 -35.42 -17.39
C VAL A 32 1.86 -34.19 -18.10
N ILE A 33 1.72 -34.10 -19.42
CA ILE A 33 2.16 -32.92 -20.18
C ILE A 33 1.41 -31.66 -19.72
N ALA A 34 0.10 -31.73 -19.54
CA ALA A 34 -0.70 -30.61 -19.06
C ALA A 34 -0.25 -30.15 -17.66
N VAL A 35 0.04 -31.09 -16.75
CA VAL A 35 0.56 -30.77 -15.41
C VAL A 35 1.93 -30.11 -15.49
N VAL A 36 2.87 -30.67 -16.27
CA VAL A 36 4.22 -30.10 -16.44
C VAL A 36 4.16 -28.71 -17.07
N ALA A 37 3.31 -28.52 -18.08
CA ALA A 37 3.10 -27.22 -18.71
C ALA A 37 2.50 -26.21 -17.71
N GLY A 38 1.50 -26.61 -16.92
CA GLY A 38 0.91 -25.79 -15.87
C GLY A 38 1.95 -25.34 -14.84
N VAL A 39 2.74 -26.28 -14.31
CA VAL A 39 3.82 -25.97 -13.35
C VAL A 39 4.86 -25.06 -13.98
N SER A 40 5.32 -25.35 -15.19
CA SER A 40 6.33 -24.54 -15.89
C SER A 40 5.86 -23.10 -16.12
N LEU A 41 4.60 -22.91 -16.50
CA LEU A 41 4.00 -21.58 -16.66
C LEU A 41 3.95 -20.83 -15.32
N THR A 42 3.51 -21.47 -14.24
CA THR A 42 3.45 -20.84 -12.92
C THR A 42 4.83 -20.48 -12.37
N GLN A 43 5.81 -21.38 -12.53
CA GLN A 43 7.17 -21.17 -12.06
C GLN A 43 7.89 -20.10 -12.88
N GLY A 44 7.69 -20.08 -14.20
CA GLY A 44 8.21 -19.06 -15.09
C GLY A 44 7.65 -17.67 -14.76
N TYR A 45 6.33 -17.57 -14.54
CA TYR A 45 5.70 -16.33 -14.13
C TYR A 45 6.24 -15.85 -12.77
N SER A 46 6.29 -16.73 -11.77
CA SER A 46 6.80 -16.41 -10.44
C SER A 46 8.26 -15.95 -10.46
N TYR A 47 9.11 -16.57 -11.28
CA TYR A 47 10.50 -16.17 -11.43
C TYR A 47 10.64 -14.79 -12.07
N TYR A 48 9.82 -14.51 -13.10
CA TYR A 48 9.79 -13.20 -13.74
C TYR A 48 9.33 -12.11 -12.77
N THR A 49 8.25 -12.33 -12.02
CA THR A 49 7.77 -11.37 -11.03
C THR A 49 8.79 -11.15 -9.92
N GLN A 50 9.41 -12.20 -9.38
CA GLN A 50 10.44 -12.08 -8.35
C GLN A 50 11.64 -11.25 -8.82
N LYS A 51 12.11 -11.47 -10.05
CA LYS A 51 13.20 -10.68 -10.62
C LYS A 51 12.83 -9.20 -10.79
N ARG A 52 11.62 -8.94 -11.28
CA ARG A 52 11.13 -7.58 -11.48
C ARG A 52 11.00 -6.85 -10.14
N ASP A 53 10.41 -7.51 -9.16
CA ASP A 53 10.19 -6.94 -7.83
C ASP A 53 11.53 -6.73 -7.10
N ALA A 54 12.50 -7.64 -7.25
CA ALA A 54 13.87 -7.46 -6.73
C ALA A 54 14.57 -6.25 -7.38
N ARG A 55 14.45 -6.07 -8.70
CA ARG A 55 14.99 -4.89 -9.38
C ARG A 55 14.33 -3.60 -8.87
N SER A 56 13.01 -3.58 -8.69
CA SER A 56 12.31 -2.43 -8.12
C SER A 56 12.76 -2.14 -6.69
N ALA A 57 13.02 -3.19 -5.89
CA ALA A 57 13.57 -3.04 -4.54
C ALA A 57 14.96 -2.38 -4.56
N ASP A 58 15.87 -2.86 -5.41
CA ASP A 58 17.22 -2.31 -5.54
C ASP A 58 17.19 -0.85 -6.01
N LEU A 59 16.39 -0.55 -7.04
CA LEU A 59 16.23 0.82 -7.56
C LEU A 59 15.69 1.76 -6.49
N PHE A 60 14.62 1.36 -5.80
CA PHE A 60 14.04 2.13 -4.71
C PHE A 60 15.05 2.36 -3.58
N PHE A 61 15.73 1.30 -3.13
CA PHE A 61 16.67 1.39 -2.03
C PHE A 61 17.88 2.28 -2.36
N ASN A 62 18.43 2.15 -3.56
CA ASN A 62 19.52 3.01 -4.02
C ASN A 62 19.07 4.47 -4.15
N ALA A 63 17.84 4.72 -4.60
CA ALA A 63 17.32 6.08 -4.71
C ALA A 63 17.12 6.75 -3.35
N ILE A 64 16.60 6.05 -2.34
CA ILE A 64 16.40 6.65 -1.00
C ILE A 64 17.70 6.87 -0.21
N LEU A 65 18.79 6.22 -0.62
CA LEU A 65 20.13 6.40 -0.04
C LEU A 65 21.00 7.39 -0.83
N SER A 66 20.48 7.93 -1.95
CA SER A 66 21.20 8.91 -2.75
C SER A 66 21.26 10.28 -2.06
N ASP A 67 22.19 11.12 -2.50
CA ASP A 67 22.34 12.48 -1.99
C ASP A 67 21.12 13.36 -2.32
N ASP A 68 20.49 13.13 -3.48
CA ASP A 68 19.24 13.78 -3.89
C ASP A 68 18.16 12.73 -4.16
N VAL A 69 17.43 12.39 -3.09
CA VAL A 69 16.37 11.39 -3.13
C VAL A 69 15.28 11.79 -4.11
N SER A 70 14.87 13.06 -4.14
CA SER A 70 13.80 13.52 -5.03
C SER A 70 14.14 13.29 -6.50
N VAL A 71 15.33 13.72 -6.94
CA VAL A 71 15.75 13.60 -8.34
C VAL A 71 15.96 12.13 -8.71
N THR A 72 16.63 11.36 -7.86
CA THR A 72 16.97 9.96 -8.16
C THR A 72 15.71 9.09 -8.21
N LEU A 73 14.75 9.33 -7.31
CA LEU A 73 13.52 8.56 -7.23
C LEU A 73 12.55 8.92 -8.38
N GLU A 74 12.48 10.19 -8.78
CA GLU A 74 11.70 10.61 -9.95
C GLU A 74 12.23 9.96 -11.23
N ALA A 75 13.55 9.93 -11.42
CA ALA A 75 14.18 9.24 -12.56
C ALA A 75 13.95 7.72 -12.55
N ALA A 76 13.89 7.09 -11.38
CA ALA A 76 13.68 5.65 -11.24
C ALA A 76 12.21 5.24 -11.35
N LYS A 77 11.25 6.18 -11.22
CA LYS A 77 9.82 5.90 -11.03
C LYS A 77 9.23 5.01 -12.12
N GLU A 78 9.57 5.23 -13.38
CA GLU A 78 9.05 4.46 -14.53
C GLU A 78 9.55 3.01 -14.56
N GLU A 79 10.67 2.72 -13.89
CA GLU A 79 11.22 1.36 -13.79
C GLU A 79 10.70 0.58 -12.57
N LEU A 80 9.98 1.25 -11.67
CA LEU A 80 9.38 0.62 -10.50
C LEU A 80 8.13 -0.16 -10.87
N SER A 81 7.83 -1.18 -10.08
CA SER A 81 6.69 -2.04 -10.31
C SER A 81 6.02 -2.46 -8.99
N GLY A 82 4.74 -2.82 -9.07
CA GLY A 82 3.96 -3.25 -7.91
C GLY A 82 3.88 -2.17 -6.83
N GLY A 83 3.98 -2.59 -5.55
CA GLY A 83 3.87 -1.70 -4.41
C GLY A 83 4.99 -0.64 -4.30
N TYR A 84 6.12 -0.84 -4.99
CA TYR A 84 7.22 0.12 -4.99
C TYR A 84 6.86 1.43 -5.69
N VAL A 85 5.94 1.41 -6.66
CA VAL A 85 5.49 2.63 -7.34
C VAL A 85 4.84 3.58 -6.34
N LEU A 86 3.85 3.09 -5.58
CA LEU A 86 3.15 3.91 -4.58
C LEU A 86 4.11 4.35 -3.47
N LEU A 87 4.99 3.45 -3.00
CA LEU A 87 5.97 3.77 -1.97
C LEU A 87 6.94 4.88 -2.44
N ALA A 88 7.37 4.83 -3.69
CA ALA A 88 8.22 5.85 -4.29
C ALA A 88 7.50 7.19 -4.41
N GLU A 89 6.23 7.21 -4.80
CA GLU A 89 5.45 8.44 -4.88
C GLU A 89 5.33 9.13 -3.51
N PHE A 90 5.08 8.36 -2.43
CA PHE A 90 5.08 8.89 -1.07
C PHE A 90 6.46 9.42 -0.65
N ARG A 91 7.53 8.66 -0.93
CA ARG A 91 8.88 9.05 -0.52
C ARG A 91 9.39 10.26 -1.31
N LEU A 92 9.03 10.38 -2.58
CA LEU A 92 9.30 11.54 -3.41
C LEU A 92 8.64 12.78 -2.84
N ALA A 93 7.34 12.72 -2.55
CA ALA A 93 6.61 13.82 -1.94
C ALA A 93 7.22 14.23 -0.59
N ALA A 94 7.67 13.26 0.21
CA ALA A 94 8.39 13.53 1.46
C ALA A 94 9.76 14.19 1.22
N ALA A 95 10.53 13.73 0.22
CA ALA A 95 11.83 14.32 -0.12
C ALA A 95 11.69 15.77 -0.61
N LEU A 96 10.67 16.05 -1.42
CA LEU A 96 10.34 17.42 -1.84
C LEU A 96 10.02 18.30 -0.62
N ALA A 97 9.23 17.80 0.34
CA ALA A 97 8.94 18.53 1.57
C ALA A 97 10.20 18.77 2.42
N GLU A 98 11.12 17.79 2.48
CA GLU A 98 12.43 17.91 3.16
C GLU A 98 13.35 18.95 2.50
N ASN A 99 13.21 19.16 1.19
CA ASN A 99 13.98 20.11 0.38
C ASN A 99 13.31 21.49 0.26
N ASP A 100 12.40 21.84 1.19
CA ASP A 100 11.65 23.10 1.21
C ASP A 100 10.75 23.33 -0.04
N GLN A 101 10.45 22.28 -0.82
CA GLN A 101 9.57 22.31 -1.99
C GLN A 101 8.12 21.95 -1.61
N ALA A 102 7.57 22.61 -0.58
CA ALA A 102 6.27 22.27 0.01
C ALA A 102 5.10 22.26 -1.00
N THR A 103 5.05 23.23 -1.92
CA THR A 103 4.02 23.30 -2.97
C THR A 103 4.03 22.07 -3.89
N GLU A 104 5.23 21.62 -4.28
CA GLU A 104 5.37 20.44 -5.13
C GLU A 104 5.02 19.17 -4.34
N ALA A 105 5.48 19.08 -3.08
CA ALA A 105 5.11 17.99 -2.18
C ALA A 105 3.59 17.87 -2.00
N GLU A 106 2.89 18.99 -1.78
CA GLU A 106 1.42 19.02 -1.71
C GLU A 106 0.80 18.43 -2.98
N GLN A 107 1.25 18.87 -4.16
CA GLN A 107 0.73 18.40 -5.44
C GLN A 107 0.93 16.90 -5.63
N HIS A 108 2.11 16.37 -5.29
CA HIS A 108 2.36 14.93 -5.34
C HIS A 108 1.44 14.17 -4.39
N TYR A 109 1.25 14.62 -3.15
CA TYR A 109 0.32 13.99 -2.22
C TYR A 109 -1.15 14.07 -2.71
N LEU A 110 -1.59 15.20 -3.26
CA LEU A 110 -2.92 15.33 -3.84
C LEU A 110 -3.13 14.38 -5.03
N SER A 111 -2.09 14.17 -5.85
CA SER A 111 -2.15 13.22 -6.96
C SER A 111 -2.38 11.79 -6.46
N ILE A 112 -1.73 11.38 -5.37
CA ILE A 112 -1.94 10.08 -4.73
C ILE A 112 -3.36 9.99 -4.14
N ALA A 113 -3.82 11.05 -3.47
CA ALA A 113 -5.16 11.10 -2.87
C ALA A 113 -6.29 10.97 -3.91
N ALA A 114 -6.06 11.40 -5.15
CA ALA A 114 -7.03 11.38 -6.24
C ALA A 114 -7.12 10.02 -6.98
N ARG A 115 -6.20 9.09 -6.72
CA ARG A 115 -6.18 7.77 -7.38
C ARG A 115 -7.39 6.92 -6.97
N ASP A 116 -7.96 6.13 -7.87
CA ASP A 116 -9.04 5.17 -7.57
C ASP A 116 -8.55 3.71 -7.51
N ASP A 117 -7.33 3.46 -7.98
CA ASP A 117 -6.70 2.14 -8.14
C ASP A 117 -5.90 1.67 -6.91
N ILE A 118 -5.81 2.49 -5.86
CA ILE A 118 -5.13 2.16 -4.60
C ILE A 118 -6.12 2.10 -3.43
N GLN A 119 -5.75 1.45 -2.32
CA GLN A 119 -6.62 1.35 -1.14
C GLN A 119 -6.91 2.72 -0.52
N GLN A 120 -8.13 2.90 0.00
CA GLN A 120 -8.59 4.16 0.62
C GLN A 120 -7.62 4.70 1.68
N ILE A 121 -7.06 3.83 2.52
CA ILE A 121 -6.16 4.24 3.60
C ILE A 121 -4.94 5.02 3.09
N TYR A 122 -4.38 4.65 1.92
CA TYR A 122 -3.25 5.38 1.34
C TYR A 122 -3.69 6.76 0.84
N ARG A 123 -4.88 6.86 0.24
CA ARG A 123 -5.43 8.13 -0.23
C ARG A 123 -5.68 9.10 0.92
N ASP A 124 -6.21 8.58 2.01
CA ASP A 124 -6.49 9.35 3.23
C ASP A 124 -5.19 9.86 3.89
N ILE A 125 -4.15 9.01 3.95
CA ILE A 125 -2.82 9.42 4.43
C ILE A 125 -2.24 10.50 3.52
N ALA A 126 -2.30 10.32 2.19
CA ALA A 126 -1.82 11.32 1.25
C ALA A 126 -2.57 12.65 1.40
N LEU A 127 -3.90 12.61 1.59
CA LEU A 127 -4.70 13.81 1.83
C LEU A 127 -4.26 14.55 3.10
N LEU A 128 -4.02 13.84 4.22
CA LEU A 128 -3.49 14.45 5.45
C LEU A 128 -2.11 15.09 5.25
N LEU A 129 -1.22 14.39 4.54
CA LEU A 129 0.13 14.89 4.26
C LEU A 129 0.10 16.10 3.33
N SER A 130 -0.81 16.14 2.35
CA SER A 130 -0.96 17.30 1.46
C SER A 130 -1.28 18.58 2.24
N ILE A 131 -2.15 18.48 3.24
CA ILE A 131 -2.57 19.62 4.06
C ILE A 131 -1.40 20.15 4.91
N MET A 132 -0.48 19.28 5.34
CA MET A 132 0.73 19.70 6.05
C MET A 132 1.70 20.48 5.17
N GLN A 133 1.65 20.25 3.86
CA GLN A 133 2.51 20.91 2.88
C GLN A 133 1.83 22.07 2.15
N ALA A 134 0.56 22.34 2.47
CA ALA A 134 -0.21 23.38 1.81
C ALA A 134 0.45 24.77 2.03
N PRO A 135 0.68 25.55 0.96
CA PRO A 135 1.25 26.89 1.06
C PRO A 135 0.47 27.79 2.00
N GLU A 136 1.14 28.75 2.64
CA GLU A 136 0.50 29.72 3.54
C GLU A 136 -0.59 30.56 2.85
N SER A 137 -0.47 30.75 1.54
CA SER A 137 -1.47 31.42 0.70
C SER A 137 -2.76 30.61 0.50
N THR A 138 -2.76 29.32 0.85
CA THR A 138 -3.93 28.46 0.71
C THR A 138 -5.01 28.89 1.69
N GLN A 139 -6.24 29.03 1.21
CA GLN A 139 -7.35 29.39 2.06
C GLN A 139 -7.57 28.31 3.10
N LEU A 140 -7.54 28.71 4.37
CA LEU A 140 -7.71 27.78 5.47
C LEU A 140 -9.03 27.02 5.33
N SER A 141 -10.13 27.68 4.88
CA SER A 141 -11.45 27.08 4.62
C SER A 141 -11.35 25.81 3.79
N ASP A 142 -10.59 25.89 2.70
CA ASP A 142 -10.44 24.81 1.73
C ASP A 142 -9.72 23.62 2.37
N LEU A 143 -8.70 23.90 3.20
CA LEU A 143 -7.99 22.86 3.96
C LEU A 143 -8.89 22.14 4.97
N GLN A 144 -9.84 22.83 5.60
CA GLN A 144 -10.80 22.12 6.45
C GLN A 144 -11.79 21.28 5.66
N THR A 145 -12.30 21.79 4.53
CA THR A 145 -13.19 21.00 3.66
C THR A 145 -12.51 19.70 3.21
N ARG A 146 -11.20 19.72 2.97
CA ARG A 146 -10.42 18.51 2.67
C ARG A 146 -10.38 17.50 3.83
N LEU A 147 -10.47 17.95 5.08
CA LEU A 147 -10.45 17.06 6.27
C LEU A 147 -11.82 16.47 6.61
N ASP A 148 -12.92 17.09 6.16
CA ASP A 148 -14.28 16.68 6.51
C ASP A 148 -14.55 15.18 6.24
N PRO A 149 -14.15 14.59 5.09
CA PRO A 149 -14.34 13.17 4.84
C PRO A 149 -13.60 12.28 5.85
N LEU A 150 -12.41 12.69 6.29
CA LEU A 150 -11.58 11.94 7.24
C LEU A 150 -12.16 12.01 8.65
N ILE A 151 -12.68 13.17 9.04
CA ILE A 151 -13.34 13.36 10.34
C ILE A 151 -14.66 12.59 10.42
N ALA A 152 -15.40 12.53 9.32
CA ALA A 152 -16.65 11.78 9.23
C ALA A 152 -16.44 10.26 9.18
N SER A 153 -15.27 9.81 8.70
CA SER A 153 -14.93 8.39 8.60
C SER A 153 -14.66 7.73 9.96
N VAL A 154 -15.02 6.45 10.09
CA VAL A 154 -14.53 5.60 11.19
C VAL A 154 -13.19 5.03 10.75
N SER A 155 -12.12 5.77 11.02
CA SER A 155 -10.75 5.45 10.58
C SER A 155 -9.75 5.73 11.70
N PRO A 156 -8.64 4.97 11.80
CA PRO A 156 -7.52 5.30 12.70
C PRO A 156 -6.97 6.72 12.49
N LEU A 157 -7.23 7.31 11.33
CA LEU A 157 -6.80 8.66 10.96
C LEU A 157 -7.71 9.77 11.49
N LYS A 158 -8.92 9.45 11.97
CA LYS A 158 -9.89 10.44 12.45
C LYS A 158 -9.30 11.37 13.51
N GLY A 159 -8.54 10.81 14.46
CA GLY A 159 -7.88 11.60 15.51
C GLY A 159 -6.89 12.62 14.95
N LEU A 160 -6.08 12.23 13.97
CA LEU A 160 -5.12 13.14 13.32
C LEU A 160 -5.83 14.22 12.50
N ALA A 161 -6.90 13.85 11.79
CA ALA A 161 -7.71 14.81 11.04
C ALA A 161 -8.38 15.85 11.95
N LEU A 162 -8.91 15.43 13.11
CA LEU A 162 -9.46 16.32 14.12
C LEU A 162 -8.41 17.29 14.67
N GLU A 163 -7.20 16.79 14.95
CA GLU A 163 -6.11 17.62 15.45
C GLU A 163 -5.67 18.68 14.43
N GLN A 164 -5.46 18.29 13.16
CA GLN A 164 -5.11 19.22 12.10
C GLN A 164 -6.23 20.25 11.87
N ALA A 165 -7.49 19.82 11.87
CA ALA A 165 -8.62 20.73 11.71
C ALA A 165 -8.73 21.72 12.88
N ALA A 166 -8.44 21.29 14.11
CA ALA A 166 -8.37 22.18 15.26
C ALA A 166 -7.22 23.20 15.13
N ALA A 167 -6.04 22.79 14.65
CA ALA A 167 -4.94 23.71 14.38
C ALA A 167 -5.32 24.77 13.33
N LEU A 168 -6.05 24.40 12.28
CA LEU A 168 -6.59 25.33 11.30
C LEU A 168 -7.60 26.32 11.91
N ASP A 169 -8.45 25.85 12.83
CA ASP A 169 -9.39 26.73 13.57
C ASP A 169 -8.65 27.75 14.43
N VAL A 170 -7.60 27.32 15.14
CA VAL A 170 -6.74 28.23 15.92
C VAL A 170 -6.13 29.30 15.01
N ARG A 171 -5.59 28.91 13.84
CA ARG A 171 -5.03 29.86 12.85
C ARG A 171 -6.06 30.86 12.33
N ARG A 172 -7.33 30.49 12.25
CA ARG A 172 -8.45 31.40 11.91
C ARG A 172 -8.94 32.26 13.08
N GLY A 173 -8.40 32.07 14.29
CA GLY A 173 -8.89 32.72 15.51
C GLY A 173 -10.18 32.10 16.06
N ASN A 174 -10.65 30.96 15.53
CA ASN A 174 -11.85 30.27 15.99
C ASN A 174 -11.55 29.26 17.10
N LYS A 175 -11.13 29.77 18.25
CA LYS A 175 -10.76 28.96 19.42
C LYS A 175 -11.88 28.01 19.88
N ALA A 176 -13.14 28.46 19.84
CA ALA A 176 -14.28 27.63 20.23
C ALA A 176 -14.44 26.38 19.34
N ALA A 177 -14.26 26.53 18.03
CA ALA A 177 -14.29 25.39 17.11
C ALA A 177 -13.10 24.44 17.33
N ALA A 178 -11.90 24.97 17.60
CA ALA A 178 -10.73 24.16 17.92
C ALA A 178 -10.95 23.32 19.20
N ILE A 179 -11.44 23.93 20.28
CA ILE A 179 -11.75 23.26 21.54
C ILE A 179 -12.78 22.15 21.33
N LYS A 180 -13.83 22.39 20.53
CA LYS A 180 -14.84 21.37 20.22
C LYS A 180 -14.20 20.13 19.57
N LYS A 181 -13.35 20.33 18.55
CA LYS A 181 -12.68 19.23 17.84
C LYS A 181 -11.67 18.48 18.70
N LEU A 182 -10.91 19.18 19.55
CA LEU A 182 -9.97 18.55 20.47
C LEU A 182 -10.67 17.73 21.56
N ASN A 183 -11.81 18.20 22.08
CA ASN A 183 -12.62 17.42 23.02
C ASN A 183 -13.15 16.14 22.37
N GLU A 184 -13.60 16.22 21.10
CA GLU A 184 -13.98 15.02 20.33
C GLU A 184 -12.80 14.04 20.20
N LEU A 185 -11.61 14.54 19.88
CA LEU A 185 -10.39 13.72 19.75
C LEU A 185 -10.05 13.02 21.08
N VAL A 186 -10.07 13.73 22.21
CA VAL A 186 -9.73 13.15 23.52
C VAL A 186 -10.73 12.06 23.93
N ALA A 187 -11.98 12.15 23.50
CA ALA A 187 -13.03 11.17 23.76
C ALA A 187 -12.90 9.89 22.92
N LEU A 188 -12.09 9.87 21.85
CA LEU A 188 -11.85 8.67 21.06
C LEU A 188 -11.13 7.59 21.89
N THR A 189 -11.49 6.33 21.71
CA THR A 189 -10.89 5.19 22.44
C THR A 189 -10.03 4.29 21.56
N ASP A 190 -10.15 4.44 20.25
CA ASP A 190 -9.56 3.63 19.18
C ASP A 190 -8.31 4.28 18.55
N ILE A 191 -7.73 5.28 19.23
CA ILE A 191 -6.53 6.00 18.78
C ILE A 191 -5.38 5.91 19.80
N PRO A 192 -4.11 6.12 19.38
CA PRO A 192 -2.96 6.08 20.27
C PRO A 192 -3.10 7.02 21.48
N ALA A 193 -2.68 6.55 22.66
CA ALA A 193 -2.75 7.32 23.90
C ALA A 193 -1.95 8.63 23.83
N SER A 194 -0.81 8.63 23.13
CA SER A 194 0.03 9.81 22.92
C SER A 194 -0.70 10.93 22.17
N LEU A 195 -1.51 10.59 21.15
CA LEU A 195 -2.31 11.56 20.40
C LEU A 195 -3.36 12.23 21.30
N ARG A 196 -4.04 11.44 22.14
CA ARG A 196 -5.02 11.96 23.12
C ARG A 196 -4.36 12.87 24.17
N GLN A 197 -3.20 12.47 24.68
CA GLN A 197 -2.43 13.26 25.64
C GLN A 197 -2.00 14.60 25.05
N ARG A 198 -1.51 14.61 23.80
CA ARG A 198 -1.16 15.83 23.09
C ARG A 198 -2.36 16.76 22.92
N ALA A 199 -3.51 16.24 22.48
CA ALA A 199 -4.72 17.04 22.34
C ALA A 199 -5.20 17.65 23.67
N ALA A 200 -5.10 16.90 24.78
CA ALA A 200 -5.44 17.40 26.12
C ALA A 200 -4.50 18.53 26.60
N GLN A 201 -3.21 18.44 26.26
CA GLN A 201 -2.26 19.52 26.52
C GLN A 201 -2.61 20.78 25.72
N ILE A 202 -2.95 20.63 24.43
CA ILE A 202 -3.39 21.75 23.59
C ILE A 202 -4.66 22.40 24.16
N LEU A 203 -5.65 21.61 24.60
CA LEU A 203 -6.84 22.12 25.27
C LEU A 203 -6.49 22.99 26.48
N THR A 204 -5.56 22.52 27.32
CA THR A 204 -5.13 23.27 28.51
C THR A 204 -4.51 24.61 28.13
N VAL A 205 -3.69 24.66 27.09
CA VAL A 205 -3.09 25.91 26.60
C VAL A 205 -4.17 26.85 26.05
N LEU A 206 -5.11 26.31 25.26
CA LEU A 206 -6.20 27.10 24.72
C LEU A 206 -7.03 27.67 25.86
N ASP A 207 -7.56 26.88 26.80
CA ASP A 207 -8.43 27.38 27.87
C ASP A 207 -7.80 28.51 28.71
N ASN A 208 -6.47 28.53 28.84
CA ASN A 208 -5.73 29.55 29.59
C ASN A 208 -5.31 30.80 28.79
N SER A 209 -5.59 30.85 27.48
CA SER A 209 -5.28 31.98 26.58
C SER A 209 -6.46 32.91 26.32
#